data_AF-A0A954YAP9-F1
#
_entry.id   AF-A0A954YAP9-F1
#
_cell.length_a   1.000
_cell.length_b   1.000
_cell.length_c   1.000
_cell.angle_alpha   90.00
_cell.angle_beta   90.00
_cell.angle_gamma   90.00
#
_symmetry.space_group_name_H-M   'P 1'
#
loop_
_entity.id
_entity.type
_entity.pdbx_description
1 polymer ?
#
loop_
_entity_poly.entity_id
_entity_poly.type
_entity_poly.pdbx_seq_one_letter_code
_entity_poly.pdbx_strand_id
1 'polypeptide(L)'
;MRWGLFAALLVMAYFGQTMLIGRLGWNAIDLFLILACAVSFGANRHDARIAAWLTGFVQDLGSTGPLGVHAFALGAASVFVTVARGWADGRVWWIRAIIAFIAALIAEAVLWVADPAAGDVLIRRALSTATVTAIALTLLGVAPLWLGWRGRRWSFVSGR
;
A
#
# COMPACT_ATOMS: atom_id res chain seq x y z
N MET A 1 1.11 11.71 12.02
CA MET A 1 -0.02 11.28 11.16
C MET A 1 -1.35 11.59 11.86
N ARG A 2 -2.46 11.80 11.12
CA ARG A 2 -3.80 11.94 11.73
C ARG A 2 -4.40 10.54 11.89
N TRP A 3 -4.08 9.85 13.00
CA TRP A 3 -4.46 8.45 13.22
C TRP A 3 -5.96 8.18 13.13
N GLY A 4 -6.82 9.12 13.57
CA GLY A 4 -8.28 8.97 13.41
C GLY A 4 -8.74 8.91 11.96
N LEU A 5 -8.14 9.72 11.06
CA LEU A 5 -8.45 9.66 9.63
C LEU A 5 -7.96 8.35 9.00
N PHE A 6 -6.78 7.87 9.42
CA PHE A 6 -6.29 6.56 8.98
C PHE A 6 -7.20 5.42 9.41
N ALA A 7 -7.65 5.42 10.67
CA ALA A 7 -8.60 4.41 11.17
C ALA A 7 -9.90 4.43 10.36
N ALA A 8 -10.44 5.62 10.05
CA ALA A 8 -11.62 5.74 9.20
C ALA A 8 -11.37 5.17 7.78
N LEU A 9 -10.23 5.50 7.16
CA LEU A 9 -9.87 4.96 5.84
C LEU A 9 -9.66 3.44 5.86
N LEU A 10 -9.09 2.90 6.93
CA LEU A 10 -8.90 1.46 7.10
C LEU A 10 -10.24 0.72 7.24
N VAL A 11 -11.18 1.28 8.00
CA VAL A 11 -12.55 0.78 8.09
C VAL A 11 -13.25 0.84 6.73
N MET A 12 -13.10 1.95 6.00
CA MET A 12 -13.65 2.07 4.65
C MET A 12 -13.04 1.06 3.67
N ALA A 13 -11.73 0.82 3.73
CA ALA A 13 -11.06 -0.19 2.93
C ALA A 13 -11.56 -1.60 3.26
N TYR A 14 -11.76 -1.91 4.54
CA TYR A 14 -12.31 -3.19 4.99
C TYR A 14 -13.73 -3.43 4.45
N PHE A 15 -14.63 -2.45 4.62
CA PHE A 15 -15.99 -2.56 4.08
C PHE A 15 -16.01 -2.59 2.55
N GLY A 16 -15.18 -1.78 1.89
CA GLY A 16 -15.05 -1.78 0.44
C GLY A 16 -14.59 -3.14 -0.10
N GLN A 17 -13.60 -3.76 0.55
CA GLN A 17 -13.05 -5.05 0.15
C GLN A 17 -14.10 -6.16 0.32
N THR A 18 -14.75 -6.20 1.48
CA THR A 18 -15.69 -7.27 1.84
C THR A 18 -17.06 -7.14 1.16
N MET A 19 -17.60 -5.93 1.05
CA MET A 19 -18.95 -5.71 0.53
C MET A 19 -19.00 -5.41 -0.96
N LEU A 20 -18.02 -4.67 -1.49
CA LEU A 20 -18.07 -4.17 -2.87
C LEU A 20 -17.28 -5.09 -3.80
N ILE A 21 -16.00 -5.28 -3.49
CA ILE A 21 -15.08 -6.06 -4.34
C ILE A 21 -15.49 -7.53 -4.37
N GLY A 22 -15.77 -8.12 -3.21
CA GLY A 22 -16.24 -9.50 -3.11
C GLY A 22 -17.52 -9.77 -3.89
N ARG A 23 -18.45 -8.79 -3.96
CA ARG A 23 -19.71 -8.94 -4.72
C ARG A 23 -19.55 -8.72 -6.22
N LEU A 24 -18.64 -7.84 -6.63
CA LEU A 24 -18.38 -7.55 -8.05
C LEU A 24 -17.44 -8.58 -8.71
N GLY A 25 -16.91 -9.54 -7.95
CA GLY A 25 -15.96 -10.54 -8.45
C GLY A 25 -14.57 -9.97 -8.74
N TRP A 26 -14.26 -8.77 -8.26
CA TRP A 26 -13.00 -8.07 -8.51
C TRP A 26 -11.91 -8.47 -7.51
N ASN A 27 -11.85 -9.75 -7.14
CA ASN A 27 -10.95 -10.28 -6.09
C ASN A 27 -9.45 -10.02 -6.35
N ALA A 28 -9.14 -9.63 -7.59
CA ALA A 28 -7.86 -9.11 -8.05
C ALA A 28 -7.42 -7.77 -7.41
N ILE A 29 -8.34 -6.97 -6.88
CA ILE A 29 -8.04 -5.67 -6.28
C ILE A 29 -7.90 -5.82 -4.77
N ASP A 30 -6.75 -5.43 -4.23
CA ASP A 30 -6.50 -5.38 -2.79
C ASP A 30 -6.47 -3.91 -2.31
N LEU A 31 -7.56 -3.48 -1.67
CA LEU A 31 -7.68 -2.13 -1.12
C LEU A 31 -6.76 -1.91 0.09
N PHE A 32 -6.39 -2.96 0.83
CA PHE A 32 -5.47 -2.84 1.95
C PHE A 32 -4.05 -2.55 1.46
N LEU A 33 -3.62 -3.22 0.38
CA LEU A 33 -2.34 -2.92 -0.27
C LEU A 33 -2.29 -1.50 -0.83
N ILE A 34 -3.36 -1.06 -1.48
CA ILE A 34 -3.46 0.31 -2.01
C ILE A 34 -3.37 1.32 -0.86
N LEU A 35 -4.11 1.10 0.22
CA LEU A 35 -4.09 1.97 1.39
C LEU A 35 -2.70 2.02 2.04
N ALA A 36 -2.06 0.86 2.24
CA ALA A 36 -0.72 0.76 2.82
C ALA A 36 0.31 1.53 1.98
N CYS A 37 0.27 1.37 0.66
CA CYS A 37 1.16 2.12 -0.25
C CYS A 37 0.86 3.62 -0.22
N ALA A 38 -0.41 4.03 -0.26
CA ALA A 38 -0.82 5.43 -0.23
C ALA A 38 -0.35 6.16 1.03
N VAL A 39 -0.55 5.52 2.20
CA VAL A 39 -0.05 6.04 3.47
C VAL A 39 1.48 6.10 3.45
N SER A 40 2.14 5.08 2.89
CA SER A 40 3.59 5.02 2.78
C SER A 40 4.20 6.09 1.89
N PHE A 41 3.46 6.65 0.94
CA PHE A 41 3.96 7.71 0.08
C PHE A 41 4.00 9.09 0.72
N GLY A 42 3.15 9.38 1.72
CA GLY A 42 3.17 10.74 2.28
C GLY A 42 3.05 10.89 3.80
N ALA A 43 2.93 9.80 4.57
CA ALA A 43 3.12 9.89 6.02
C ALA A 43 4.61 9.96 6.37
N ASN A 44 4.94 10.29 7.62
CA ASN A 44 6.32 10.16 8.12
C ASN A 44 6.77 8.69 8.07
N ARG A 45 8.08 8.43 7.89
CA ARG A 45 8.59 7.06 7.66
C ARG A 45 8.16 6.06 8.74
N HIS A 46 8.22 6.45 10.01
CA HIS A 46 7.81 5.58 11.12
C HIS A 46 6.29 5.35 11.13
N ASP A 47 5.50 6.43 11.06
CA ASP A 47 4.04 6.36 11.01
C ASP A 47 3.55 5.50 9.83
N ALA A 48 4.15 5.68 8.64
CA ALA A 48 3.83 4.93 7.43
C ALA A 48 4.00 3.42 7.62
N ARG A 49 5.14 3.02 8.19
CA ARG A 49 5.45 1.60 8.42
C ARG A 49 4.46 1.02 9.42
N ILE A 50 4.28 1.66 10.58
CA ILE A 50 3.34 1.19 11.61
C ILE A 50 1.93 1.05 11.03
N ALA A 51 1.48 2.04 10.26
CA ALA A 51 0.18 1.99 9.60
C ALA A 51 0.06 0.82 8.63
N ALA A 52 1.08 0.53 7.82
CA ALA A 52 1.05 -0.62 6.91
C ALA A 52 1.02 -1.97 7.65
N TRP A 53 1.79 -2.11 8.73
CA TRP A 53 1.72 -3.30 9.59
C TRP A 53 0.33 -3.48 10.20
N LEU A 54 -0.28 -2.41 10.71
CA LEU A 54 -1.64 -2.44 11.25
C LEU A 54 -2.68 -2.78 10.17
N THR A 55 -2.54 -2.21 8.96
CA THR A 55 -3.41 -2.50 7.83
C THR A 55 -3.40 -4.00 7.51
N GLY A 56 -2.21 -4.61 7.41
CA GLY A 56 -2.10 -6.03 7.13
C GLY A 56 -2.54 -6.91 8.30
N PHE A 57 -2.33 -6.48 9.54
CA PHE A 57 -2.87 -7.20 10.69
C PHE A 57 -4.41 -7.22 10.68
N VAL A 58 -5.06 -6.11 10.33
CA VAL A 58 -6.52 -6.07 10.18
C VAL A 58 -6.99 -6.96 9.03
N GLN A 59 -6.25 -7.03 7.93
CA GLN A 59 -6.53 -7.96 6.84
C GLN A 59 -6.39 -9.42 7.29
N ASP A 60 -5.35 -9.75 8.07
CA ASP A 60 -5.15 -11.08 8.63
C ASP A 60 -6.33 -11.50 9.51
N LEU A 61 -6.84 -10.62 10.37
CA LEU A 61 -8.02 -10.89 11.22
C LEU A 61 -9.30 -11.18 10.43
N GLY A 62 -9.43 -10.64 9.22
CA GLY A 62 -10.55 -10.91 8.33
C GLY A 62 -10.34 -12.09 7.39
N SER A 63 -9.13 -12.66 7.37
CA SER A 63 -8.76 -13.76 6.47
C SER A 63 -8.88 -15.12 7.17
N THR A 64 -9.03 -16.19 6.40
CA THR A 64 -8.98 -17.58 6.91
C THR A 64 -7.55 -18.13 6.95
N GLY A 65 -6.54 -17.30 6.68
CA GLY A 65 -5.14 -17.69 6.57
C GLY A 65 -4.36 -17.57 7.89
N PRO A 66 -3.05 -17.87 7.87
CA PRO A 66 -2.19 -17.68 9.03
C PRO A 66 -2.08 -16.20 9.41
N LEU A 67 -2.19 -15.92 10.71
CA LEU A 67 -2.02 -14.57 11.25
C LEU A 67 -0.59 -14.05 11.02
N GLY A 68 -0.48 -12.80 10.59
CA GLY A 68 0.78 -12.09 10.43
C GLY A 68 1.36 -12.10 9.01
N VAL A 69 0.81 -12.90 8.08
CA VAL A 69 1.32 -12.97 6.71
C VAL A 69 1.03 -11.66 5.96
N HIS A 70 -0.20 -11.16 6.00
CA HIS A 70 -0.53 -9.89 5.35
C HIS A 70 0.14 -8.72 6.06
N ALA A 71 0.23 -8.76 7.40
CA ALA A 71 0.98 -7.77 8.18
C ALA A 71 2.43 -7.66 7.70
N PHE A 72 3.11 -8.81 7.52
CA PHE A 72 4.48 -8.86 7.03
C PHE A 72 4.59 -8.40 5.57
N ALA A 73 3.70 -8.88 4.68
CA ALA A 73 3.69 -8.50 3.27
C ALA A 73 3.53 -6.99 3.07
N LEU A 74 2.53 -6.38 3.73
CA LEU A 74 2.26 -4.95 3.65
C LEU A 74 3.32 -4.12 4.36
N GLY A 75 3.84 -4.60 5.49
CA GLY A 75 4.97 -4.00 6.20
C GLY A 75 6.23 -3.94 5.31
N ALA A 76 6.58 -5.04 4.64
CA ALA A 76 7.72 -5.11 3.73
C ALA A 76 7.56 -4.16 2.53
N ALA A 77 6.38 -4.15 1.90
CA ALA A 77 6.05 -3.21 0.83
C ALA A 77 6.19 -1.75 1.30
N SER A 78 5.70 -1.43 2.49
CA SER A 78 5.85 -0.08 3.08
C SER A 78 7.29 0.30 3.37
N VAL A 79 8.11 -0.62 3.86
CA VAL A 79 9.55 -0.38 4.05
C VAL A 79 10.19 -0.03 2.71
N PHE A 80 9.92 -0.80 1.65
CA PHE A 80 10.41 -0.50 0.31
C PHE A 80 9.95 0.88 -0.17
N VAL A 81 8.64 1.18 -0.12
CA VAL A 81 8.10 2.49 -0.53
C VAL A 81 8.74 3.63 0.26
N THR A 82 8.88 3.52 1.57
CA THR A 82 9.43 4.60 2.41
C THR A 82 10.92 4.87 2.17
N VAL A 83 11.67 3.89 1.67
CA VAL A 83 13.06 4.03 1.22
C VAL A 83 13.11 4.60 -0.20
N ALA A 84 12.39 3.98 -1.14
CA ALA A 84 12.42 4.32 -2.55
C ALA A 84 11.73 5.64 -2.88
N ARG A 85 10.75 6.09 -2.07
CA ARG A 85 10.05 7.38 -2.31
C ARG A 85 10.97 8.60 -2.31
N GLY A 86 12.18 8.48 -1.75
CA GLY A 86 13.22 9.52 -1.86
C GLY A 86 13.72 9.73 -3.29
N TRP A 87 13.57 8.74 -4.18
CA TRP A 87 13.90 8.86 -5.60
C TRP A 87 12.76 9.47 -6.43
N ALA A 88 11.54 9.51 -5.87
CA ALA A 88 10.35 10.05 -6.51
C ALA A 88 10.20 11.56 -6.27
N ASP A 89 11.29 12.32 -6.48
CA ASP A 89 11.36 13.76 -6.23
C ASP A 89 10.21 14.50 -6.92
N GLY A 90 9.18 14.82 -6.12
CA GLY A 90 8.13 15.81 -6.29
C GLY A 90 7.22 15.77 -7.53
N ARG A 91 7.75 15.58 -8.73
CA ARG A 91 7.12 15.98 -10.01
C ARG A 91 6.85 14.84 -10.97
N VAL A 92 7.46 13.67 -10.74
CA VAL A 92 7.40 12.58 -11.70
C VAL A 92 6.42 11.51 -11.21
N TRP A 93 5.16 11.65 -11.62
CA TRP A 93 4.07 10.76 -11.23
C TRP A 93 4.36 9.29 -11.61
N TRP A 94 5.03 9.05 -12.74
CA TRP A 94 5.35 7.70 -13.20
C TRP A 94 6.38 6.98 -12.33
N ILE A 95 7.30 7.70 -11.66
CA ILE A 95 8.25 7.07 -10.72
C ILE A 95 7.50 6.52 -9.50
N ARG A 96 6.50 7.26 -8.99
CA ARG A 96 5.63 6.77 -7.90
C ARG A 96 4.86 5.52 -8.32
N ALA A 97 4.37 5.51 -9.55
CA ALA A 97 3.69 4.35 -10.14
C ALA A 97 4.60 3.13 -10.18
N ILE A 98 5.86 3.28 -10.61
CA ILE A 98 6.86 2.19 -10.63
C ILE A 98 7.16 1.69 -9.22
N ILE A 99 7.42 2.59 -8.27
CA ILE A 99 7.70 2.20 -6.88
C ILE A 99 6.51 1.45 -6.28
N ALA A 100 5.29 1.94 -6.52
CA ALA A 100 4.06 1.28 -6.08
C ALA A 100 3.90 -0.12 -6.70
N PHE A 101 4.18 -0.23 -7.99
CA PHE A 101 4.14 -1.50 -8.71
C PHE A 101 5.11 -2.52 -8.11
N ILE A 102 6.37 -2.13 -7.89
CA ILE A 102 7.38 -3.00 -7.27
C ILE A 102 6.98 -3.35 -5.84
N ALA A 103 6.46 -2.40 -5.06
CA ALA A 103 6.00 -2.66 -3.70
C ALA A 103 4.88 -3.69 -3.65
N ALA A 104 3.93 -3.62 -4.58
CA ALA A 104 2.86 -4.60 -4.72
C ALA A 104 3.41 -5.98 -5.09
N LEU A 105 4.37 -6.06 -6.02
CA LEU A 105 5.04 -7.33 -6.33
C LEU A 105 5.76 -7.94 -5.12
N ILE A 106 6.38 -7.11 -4.26
CA ILE A 106 7.02 -7.59 -3.03
C ILE A 106 5.98 -8.20 -2.08
N ALA A 107 4.84 -7.51 -1.87
CA ALA A 107 3.77 -8.04 -1.01
C ALA A 107 3.23 -9.37 -1.54
N GLU A 108 2.99 -9.46 -2.85
CA GLU A 108 2.46 -10.66 -3.50
C GLU A 108 3.46 -11.81 -3.51
N ALA A 109 4.76 -11.53 -3.68
CA ALA A 109 5.81 -12.53 -3.56
C ALA A 109 5.86 -13.12 -2.14
N VAL A 110 5.67 -12.30 -1.11
CA VAL A 110 5.56 -12.79 0.28
C VAL A 110 4.34 -13.70 0.45
N LEU A 111 3.18 -13.29 -0.08
CA LEU A 111 1.96 -14.09 0.00
C LEU A 111 2.11 -15.42 -0.75
N TRP A 112 2.80 -15.43 -1.89
CA TRP A 112 3.09 -16.64 -2.65
C TRP A 112 4.03 -17.60 -1.92
N VAL A 113 5.05 -17.09 -1.23
CA VAL A 113 5.93 -17.93 -0.40
C VAL A 113 5.16 -18.54 0.78
N ALA A 114 4.18 -17.81 1.32
CA ALA A 114 3.36 -18.29 2.44
C ALA A 114 2.32 -19.35 2.01
N ASP A 115 1.80 -19.27 0.78
CA ASP A 115 0.88 -20.28 0.21
C ASP A 115 1.19 -20.56 -1.27
N PRO A 116 2.17 -21.43 -1.56
CA PRO A 116 2.60 -21.71 -2.93
C PRO A 116 1.56 -22.48 -3.76
N ALA A 117 0.55 -23.09 -3.13
CA ALA A 117 -0.51 -23.83 -3.82
C ALA A 117 -1.44 -22.91 -4.64
N ALA A 118 -1.41 -21.60 -4.41
CA ALA A 118 -2.21 -20.61 -5.12
C ALA A 118 -1.50 -19.98 -6.37
N GLY A 119 -0.39 -20.58 -6.83
CA GLY A 119 0.59 -19.98 -7.75
C GLY A 119 0.08 -19.33 -9.05
N ASP A 120 -0.81 -19.99 -9.80
CA ASP A 120 -1.28 -19.46 -11.10
C ASP A 120 -2.26 -18.28 -10.95
N VAL A 121 -3.00 -18.23 -9.85
CA VAL A 121 -3.94 -17.15 -9.53
C VAL A 121 -3.18 -15.92 -9.02
N LEU A 122 -2.07 -16.16 -8.30
CA LEU A 122 -1.25 -15.13 -7.68
C LEU A 122 -0.50 -14.25 -8.69
N ILE A 123 0.00 -14.77 -9.81
CA ILE A 123 0.72 -13.92 -10.79
C ILE A 123 -0.24 -12.93 -11.48
N ARG A 124 -1.42 -13.39 -11.90
CA ARG A 124 -2.44 -12.51 -12.50
C ARG A 124 -2.99 -11.51 -11.48
N ARG A 125 -3.17 -11.95 -10.24
CA ARG A 125 -3.54 -11.09 -9.11
C ARG A 125 -2.47 -10.03 -8.88
N ALA A 126 -1.22 -10.43 -8.71
CA ALA A 126 -0.11 -9.52 -8.49
C ALA A 126 0.02 -8.44 -9.57
N LEU A 127 -0.08 -8.82 -10.85
CA LEU A 127 -0.04 -7.84 -11.94
C LEU A 127 -1.23 -6.88 -11.91
N SER A 128 -2.45 -7.39 -11.70
CA SER A 128 -3.65 -6.55 -11.63
C SER A 128 -3.66 -5.64 -10.40
N THR A 129 -3.32 -6.16 -9.23
CA THR A 129 -3.20 -5.39 -7.99
C THR A 129 -2.10 -4.34 -8.09
N ALA A 130 -0.92 -4.69 -8.62
CA ALA A 130 0.18 -3.75 -8.83
C ALA A 130 -0.20 -2.65 -9.82
N THR A 131 -0.89 -2.99 -10.91
CA THR A 131 -1.37 -2.02 -11.90
C THR A 131 -2.42 -1.08 -11.30
N VAL A 132 -3.41 -1.63 -10.59
CA VAL A 132 -4.45 -0.82 -9.94
C VAL A 132 -3.86 0.07 -8.85
N THR A 133 -2.88 -0.43 -8.09
CA THR A 133 -2.18 0.36 -7.06
C THR A 133 -1.37 1.48 -7.69
N ALA A 134 -0.66 1.21 -8.78
CA ALA A 134 0.08 2.22 -9.53
C ALA A 134 -0.84 3.31 -10.11
N ILE A 135 -1.99 2.92 -10.68
CA ILE A 135 -3.00 3.86 -11.18
C ILE A 135 -3.60 4.67 -10.03
N ALA A 136 -4.06 4.02 -8.96
CA ALA A 136 -4.65 4.67 -7.81
C ALA A 136 -3.70 5.71 -7.19
N LEU A 137 -2.41 5.39 -7.07
CA LEU A 137 -1.42 6.31 -6.53
C LEU A 137 -1.02 7.41 -7.49
N THR A 138 -1.09 7.17 -8.80
CA THR A 138 -0.96 8.21 -9.80
C THR A 138 -2.10 9.21 -9.67
N LEU A 139 -3.34 8.73 -9.57
CA LEU A 139 -4.53 9.58 -9.40
C LEU A 139 -4.48 10.36 -8.08
N LEU A 140 -4.10 9.71 -6.98
CA LEU A 140 -3.88 10.36 -5.68
C LEU A 140 -2.70 11.33 -5.69
N GLY A 141 -1.69 11.11 -6.55
CA GLY A 141 -0.55 12.01 -6.74
C GLY A 141 -0.88 13.26 -7.58
N VAL A 142 -1.87 13.16 -8.47
CA VAL A 142 -2.38 14.26 -9.32
C VAL A 142 -3.41 15.11 -8.57
N ALA A 143 -4.10 14.55 -7.59
CA ALA A 143 -4.96 15.29 -6.67
C ALA A 143 -4.18 15.65 -5.39
N PRO A 144 -3.56 16.85 -5.27
CA PRO A 144 -2.89 17.29 -4.03
C PRO A 144 -3.89 17.62 -2.91
N LEU A 145 -5.08 17.01 -2.93
CA LEU A 145 -6.26 17.46 -2.21
C LEU A 145 -6.62 16.43 -1.14
N TRP A 146 -6.83 16.94 0.08
CA TRP A 146 -7.55 16.35 1.23
C TRP A 146 -6.78 15.96 2.49
N LEU A 147 -5.50 15.57 2.44
CA LEU A 147 -4.80 15.10 3.66
C LEU A 147 -4.07 16.18 4.47
N GLY A 148 -4.08 17.45 4.04
CA GLY A 148 -3.36 18.52 4.74
C GLY A 148 -1.84 18.33 4.77
N TRP A 149 -1.30 17.50 3.89
CA TRP A 149 0.12 17.13 3.80
C TRP A 149 0.97 18.18 3.07
N ARG A 150 0.66 19.46 3.27
CA ARG A 150 1.60 20.54 2.94
C ARG A 150 2.51 20.78 4.13
N GLY A 151 3.80 20.52 3.95
CA GLY A 151 4.84 21.22 4.69
C GLY A 151 5.64 20.37 5.68
N ARG A 152 6.56 19.56 5.15
CA ARG A 152 7.95 19.65 5.62
C ARG A 152 8.83 19.53 4.38
N ARG A 153 9.32 20.68 3.92
CA ARG A 153 10.44 20.74 2.96
C ARG A 153 11.52 19.87 3.57
N TRP A 154 11.87 18.78 2.89
CA TRP A 154 13.09 18.06 3.18
C TRP A 154 14.21 18.99 2.74
N SER A 155 14.66 19.87 3.63
CA SER A 155 16.02 20.37 3.54
C SER A 155 16.90 19.15 3.72
N PHE A 156 17.31 18.53 2.61
CA PHE A 156 18.56 17.80 2.58
C PHE A 156 19.61 18.82 3.03
N VAL A 157 19.88 18.84 4.33
CA VAL A 157 21.12 19.38 4.85
C VAL A 157 22.18 18.50 4.19
N SER A 158 22.83 19.07 3.19
CA SER A 158 24.11 18.62 2.66
C SER A 158 25.08 18.60 3.84
N GLY A 159 25.09 17.47 4.55
CA GLY A 159 26.16 17.11 5.46
C GLY A 159 27.38 16.80 4.61
N ARG A 160 28.41 17.61 4.81
CA ARG A 160 29.79 17.40 4.34
C ARG A 160 30.30 16.01 4.71
#